data_AF-A0A4P6XTY6-F1
#
_entry.id   AF-A0A4P6XTY6-F1
#
_cell.length_a   1.000
_cell.length_b   1.000
_cell.length_c   1.000
_cell.angle_alpha   90.00
_cell.angle_beta   90.00
_cell.angle_gamma   90.00
#
_symmetry.space_group_name_H-M   'P 1'
#
loop_
_entity.id
_entity.type
_entity.pdbx_description
1 polymer ?
#
loop_
_entity_poly.entity_id
_entity_poly.type
_entity_poly.pdbx_seq_one_letter_code
_entity_poly.pdbx_strand_id
1 'polypeptide(L)'
;MSLPKVLSDRKVFAVVPQAVESPGALSDYLYVTQASLAELLDSTFFELTDELGSMEERLAVWEIRLLLLLFTDQLQAAKREATLLNNALYIHENPGAPATLNVQNRPPNGPHSGSSQASIPPGPVYPLPNNNDEKIPDSLLMLLLSLKAAPNLARVNEIYRLCYQKRLKGESHEQLVFLSTKNGLQAKLMALAYGVVAVLFVSRNHATLVTFLGSMRDDLGSAIRSAKLEQSAIKSANLEQSANSSQDTVSGIECYYSNVTLMWVLAKIHVRRGSSSSSLEAETWGELYDHELASISEGTWKSLRFVTSKIAPRINGSIQKLDLENLSTKKLADLVAEDKLSVRTICCLLALWSVAATHITTLTEDTFTVTGEEEKTNLAKTYNFVTSKWGEYFNKLYGLE
;
A
#
# COMPACT_ATOMS: atom_id res chain seq x y z
N MET A 1 15.77 -25.73 -1.56
CA MET A 1 16.32 -25.01 -0.38
C MET A 1 15.15 -24.72 0.54
N SER A 2 15.15 -25.26 1.75
CA SER A 2 14.08 -25.08 2.73
C SER A 2 14.10 -23.67 3.34
N LEU A 3 12.93 -23.10 3.65
CA LEU A 3 12.83 -21.89 4.47
C LEU A 3 13.63 -22.08 5.78
N PRO A 4 14.17 -21.00 6.39
CA PRO A 4 14.72 -21.10 7.72
C PRO A 4 13.69 -21.72 8.67
N LYS A 5 14.08 -22.72 9.47
CA LYS A 5 13.27 -23.18 10.62
C LYS A 5 12.79 -22.02 11.51
N VAL A 6 13.51 -20.91 11.47
CA VAL A 6 13.18 -19.64 12.14
C VAL A 6 11.80 -19.11 11.74
N LEU A 7 11.31 -19.33 10.52
CA LEU A 7 9.99 -18.84 10.09
C LEU A 7 8.82 -19.66 10.61
N SER A 8 9.09 -20.81 11.24
CA SER A 8 8.14 -21.59 12.05
C SER A 8 8.39 -21.42 13.55
N ASP A 9 9.39 -20.60 13.96
CA ASP A 9 9.66 -20.36 15.37
C ASP A 9 8.53 -19.50 15.95
N ARG A 10 7.92 -19.99 17.04
CA ARG A 10 6.89 -19.29 17.82
C ARG A 10 7.31 -17.86 18.20
N LYS A 11 8.61 -17.57 18.28
CA LYS A 11 9.14 -16.22 18.57
C LYS A 11 8.88 -15.18 17.49
N VAL A 12 8.61 -15.59 16.25
CA VAL A 12 8.29 -14.66 15.14
C VAL A 12 6.85 -14.14 15.26
N PHE A 13 5.99 -14.82 16.02
CA PHE A 13 4.58 -14.48 16.21
C PHE A 13 4.41 -13.54 17.41
N ALA A 14 3.70 -12.44 17.19
CA ALA A 14 3.27 -11.52 18.25
C ALA A 14 1.95 -11.98 18.87
N VAL A 15 1.10 -12.66 18.08
CA VAL A 15 -0.22 -13.16 18.50
C VAL A 15 -0.22 -14.67 18.37
N VAL A 16 -0.40 -15.35 19.50
CA VAL A 16 -0.47 -16.81 19.57
C VAL A 16 -1.90 -17.21 19.95
N PRO A 17 -2.54 -18.13 19.21
CA PRO A 17 -3.88 -18.63 19.54
C PRO A 17 -3.93 -19.20 20.96
N GLN A 18 -5.07 -19.04 21.62
CA GLN A 18 -5.32 -19.74 22.89
C GLN A 18 -5.77 -21.19 22.68
N ALA A 19 -6.31 -21.49 21.49
CA ALA A 19 -6.72 -22.84 21.12
C ALA A 19 -5.52 -23.79 21.07
N VAL A 20 -5.78 -25.07 21.37
CA VAL A 20 -4.78 -26.14 21.31
C VAL A 20 -4.66 -26.70 19.89
N GLU A 21 -5.72 -26.59 19.10
CA GLU A 21 -5.84 -27.14 17.75
C GLU A 21 -6.35 -26.07 16.77
N SER A 22 -6.09 -26.29 15.48
CA SER A 22 -6.52 -25.38 14.42
C SER A 22 -8.05 -25.33 14.29
N PRO A 23 -8.67 -24.14 14.18
CA PRO A 23 -10.11 -24.01 13.95
C PRO A 23 -10.54 -24.52 12.56
N GLY A 24 -9.61 -24.60 11.62
CA GLY A 24 -9.83 -25.15 10.27
C GLY A 24 -8.62 -24.94 9.36
N ALA A 25 -8.62 -25.59 8.20
CA ALA A 25 -7.53 -25.50 7.23
C ALA A 25 -7.75 -24.37 6.22
N LEU A 26 -6.71 -23.58 5.92
CA LEU A 26 -6.76 -22.52 4.90
C LEU A 26 -6.84 -23.11 3.48
N SER A 27 -6.56 -24.39 3.30
CA SER A 27 -6.79 -25.11 2.05
C SER A 27 -8.24 -25.58 1.87
N ASP A 28 -9.11 -25.43 2.86
CA ASP A 28 -10.55 -25.68 2.74
C ASP A 28 -11.29 -24.36 2.47
N TYR A 29 -11.68 -24.16 1.21
CA TYR A 29 -12.36 -22.93 0.78
C TYR A 29 -13.77 -22.77 1.40
N LEU A 30 -14.45 -23.88 1.73
CA LEU A 30 -15.75 -23.79 2.40
C LEU A 30 -15.60 -23.25 3.82
N TYR A 31 -14.60 -23.74 4.55
CA TYR A 31 -14.25 -23.18 5.85
C TYR A 31 -13.87 -21.69 5.72
N VAL A 32 -13.01 -21.34 4.77
CA VAL A 32 -12.49 -19.98 4.62
C VAL A 32 -13.59 -18.93 4.39
N THR A 33 -14.61 -19.28 3.63
CA THR A 33 -15.73 -18.37 3.33
C THR A 33 -16.74 -18.23 4.48
N GLN A 34 -16.70 -19.13 5.47
CA GLN A 34 -17.62 -19.16 6.61
C GLN A 34 -16.95 -18.68 7.91
N ALA A 35 -15.63 -18.84 8.02
CA ALA A 35 -14.86 -18.47 9.19
C ALA A 35 -14.79 -16.94 9.38
N SER A 36 -14.73 -16.52 10.64
CA SER A 36 -14.39 -15.15 10.99
C SER A 36 -12.92 -14.84 10.70
N LEU A 37 -12.58 -13.55 10.53
CA LEU A 37 -11.18 -13.13 10.32
C LEU A 37 -10.26 -13.53 11.48
N ALA A 38 -10.78 -13.64 12.70
CA ALA A 38 -10.03 -14.09 13.87
C ALA A 38 -9.73 -15.60 13.81
N GLU A 39 -10.70 -16.42 13.42
CA GLU A 39 -10.48 -17.87 13.21
C GLU A 39 -9.48 -18.12 12.08
N LEU A 40 -9.57 -17.37 10.97
CA LEU A 40 -8.58 -17.43 9.90
C LEU A 40 -7.17 -17.03 10.39
N LEU A 41 -7.08 -16.00 11.24
CA LEU A 41 -5.82 -15.56 11.81
C LEU A 41 -5.20 -16.67 12.66
N ASP A 42 -6.01 -17.37 13.47
CA ASP A 42 -5.55 -18.50 14.25
C ASP A 42 -5.12 -19.68 13.36
N SER A 43 -5.88 -20.00 12.31
CA SER A 43 -5.49 -21.01 11.30
C SER A 43 -4.11 -20.74 10.69
N THR A 44 -3.76 -19.49 10.39
CA THR A 44 -2.42 -19.16 9.85
C THR A 44 -1.29 -19.52 10.82
N PHE A 45 -1.51 -19.41 12.13
CA PHE A 45 -0.48 -19.76 13.12
C PHE A 45 -0.19 -21.26 13.06
N PHE A 46 -1.24 -22.08 13.14
CA PHE A 46 -1.08 -23.55 13.12
C PHE A 46 -0.42 -24.01 11.83
N GLU A 47 -0.89 -23.50 10.69
CA GLU A 47 -0.30 -23.79 9.39
C GLU A 47 1.20 -23.44 9.33
N LEU A 48 1.60 -22.26 9.80
CA LEU A 48 3.01 -21.86 9.77
C LEU A 48 3.90 -22.62 10.77
N THR A 49 3.33 -23.09 11.89
CA THR A 49 4.06 -23.86 12.91
C THR A 49 4.15 -25.35 12.59
N ASP A 50 3.18 -25.89 11.86
CA ASP A 50 3.22 -27.26 11.35
C ASP A 50 4.18 -27.36 10.15
N GLU A 51 4.50 -28.58 9.71
CA GLU A 51 5.32 -28.78 8.50
C GLU A 51 4.52 -28.41 7.24
N LEU A 52 4.35 -27.11 7.00
CA LEU A 52 3.80 -26.60 5.75
C LEU A 52 4.74 -26.91 4.58
N GLY A 53 4.16 -27.10 3.39
CA GLY A 53 4.82 -27.54 2.17
C GLY A 53 5.88 -26.58 1.60
N SER A 54 5.67 -26.09 0.40
CA SER A 54 6.69 -25.35 -0.36
C SER A 54 7.03 -23.99 0.26
N MET A 55 8.14 -23.40 -0.16
CA MET A 55 8.53 -22.05 0.27
C MET A 55 7.49 -21.00 -0.10
N GLU A 56 6.91 -21.12 -1.29
CA GLU A 56 5.90 -20.20 -1.81
C GLU A 56 4.63 -20.25 -0.98
N GLU A 57 4.16 -21.43 -0.61
CA GLU A 57 2.98 -21.61 0.24
C GLU A 57 3.18 -20.95 1.61
N ARG A 58 4.35 -21.16 2.24
CA ARG A 58 4.67 -20.54 3.53
C ARG A 58 4.67 -19.01 3.47
N LEU A 59 5.23 -18.44 2.41
CA LEU A 59 5.24 -16.98 2.22
C LEU A 59 3.82 -16.45 1.96
N ALA A 60 2.99 -17.18 1.22
CA ALA A 60 1.59 -16.84 1.02
C ALA A 60 0.79 -16.86 2.34
N VAL A 61 0.99 -17.86 3.20
CA VAL A 61 0.35 -17.90 4.53
C VAL A 61 0.83 -16.75 5.42
N TRP A 62 2.12 -16.40 5.37
CA TRP A 62 2.65 -15.22 6.07
C TRP A 62 2.01 -13.92 5.58
N GLU A 63 1.81 -13.77 4.28
CA GLU A 63 1.12 -12.62 3.72
C GLU A 63 -0.34 -12.54 4.17
N ILE A 64 -1.08 -13.66 4.07
CA ILE A 64 -2.45 -13.78 4.59
C ILE A 64 -2.51 -13.37 6.06
N ARG A 65 -1.58 -13.86 6.88
CA ARG A 65 -1.51 -13.56 8.31
C ARG A 65 -1.34 -12.07 8.58
N LEU A 66 -0.41 -11.40 7.91
CA LEU A 66 -0.18 -9.97 8.08
C LEU A 66 -1.40 -9.14 7.65
N LEU A 67 -2.09 -9.54 6.59
CA LEU A 67 -3.35 -8.92 6.17
C LEU A 67 -4.46 -9.11 7.21
N LEU A 68 -4.61 -10.31 7.76
CA LEU A 68 -5.61 -10.59 8.81
C LEU A 68 -5.33 -9.80 10.09
N LEU A 69 -4.07 -9.65 10.49
CA LEU A 69 -3.70 -8.78 11.63
C LEU A 69 -4.07 -7.32 11.38
N LEU A 70 -3.89 -6.82 10.15
CA LEU A 70 -4.35 -5.48 9.76
C LEU A 70 -5.87 -5.39 9.85
N PHE A 71 -6.59 -6.33 9.23
CA PHE A 71 -8.04 -6.28 9.12
C PHE A 71 -8.74 -6.45 10.48
N THR A 72 -8.12 -7.13 11.44
CA THR A 72 -8.61 -7.33 12.82
C THR A 72 -8.14 -6.26 13.82
N ASP A 73 -7.69 -5.09 13.35
CA ASP A 73 -7.26 -3.94 14.18
C ASP A 73 -6.05 -4.23 15.09
N GLN A 74 -5.23 -5.23 14.73
CA GLN A 74 -4.03 -5.62 15.49
C GLN A 74 -2.77 -5.00 14.88
N LEU A 75 -2.80 -3.70 14.56
CA LEU A 75 -1.71 -3.02 13.84
C LEU A 75 -0.34 -3.18 14.52
N GLN A 76 -0.27 -3.09 15.85
CA GLN A 76 1.00 -3.24 16.56
C GLN A 76 1.57 -4.66 16.46
N ALA A 77 0.70 -5.67 16.47
CA ALA A 77 1.10 -7.05 16.20
C ALA A 77 1.56 -7.22 14.75
N ALA A 78 0.81 -6.68 13.78
CA ALA A 78 1.17 -6.71 12.36
C ALA A 78 2.57 -6.10 12.13
N LYS A 79 2.86 -4.93 12.72
CA LYS A 79 4.18 -4.27 12.64
C LYS A 79 5.28 -5.15 13.23
N ARG A 80 5.05 -5.71 14.43
CA ARG A 80 6.02 -6.56 15.11
C ARG A 80 6.34 -7.82 14.31
N GLU A 81 5.31 -8.53 13.83
CA GLU A 81 5.49 -9.74 13.03
C GLU A 81 6.14 -9.43 11.68
N ALA A 82 5.76 -8.34 11.00
CA ALA A 82 6.40 -7.90 9.77
C ALA A 82 7.89 -7.60 9.97
N THR A 83 8.28 -6.93 11.05
CA THR A 83 9.70 -6.70 11.37
C THR A 83 10.44 -8.01 11.60
N LEU A 84 9.86 -8.95 12.35
CA LEU A 84 10.49 -10.24 12.65
C LEU A 84 10.62 -11.11 11.39
N LEU A 85 9.57 -11.17 10.56
CA LEU A 85 9.58 -11.85 9.27
C LEU A 85 10.62 -11.24 8.33
N ASN A 86 10.65 -9.91 8.17
CA ASN A 86 11.67 -9.22 7.38
C ASN A 86 13.08 -9.57 7.84
N ASN A 87 13.32 -9.56 9.15
CA ASN A 87 14.63 -9.85 9.71
C ASN A 87 15.06 -11.30 9.44
N ALA A 88 14.15 -12.26 9.59
CA ALA A 88 14.41 -13.66 9.31
C ALA A 88 14.71 -13.89 7.81
N LEU A 89 13.96 -13.25 6.90
CA LEU A 89 14.21 -13.30 5.47
C LEU A 89 15.55 -12.66 5.09
N TYR A 90 15.88 -11.50 5.68
CA TYR A 90 17.15 -10.82 5.44
C TYR A 90 18.36 -11.65 5.88
N ILE A 91 18.33 -12.22 7.09
CA ILE A 91 19.41 -13.07 7.61
C ILE A 91 19.59 -14.33 6.75
N HIS A 92 18.49 -14.90 6.26
CA HIS A 92 18.55 -16.06 5.36
C HIS A 92 19.31 -15.75 4.07
N GLU A 93 19.09 -14.57 3.46
CA GLU A 93 19.84 -14.14 2.28
C GLU A 93 21.27 -13.69 2.59
N ASN A 94 21.53 -13.28 3.83
CA ASN A 94 22.79 -12.70 4.26
C ASN A 94 23.32 -13.47 5.49
N PRO A 95 23.84 -14.71 5.32
CA PRO A 95 24.27 -15.56 6.44
C PRO A 95 25.41 -14.96 7.29
N GLY A 96 26.09 -13.91 6.81
CA GLY A 96 27.07 -13.13 7.57
C GLY A 96 26.48 -12.01 8.45
N ALA A 97 25.17 -11.78 8.41
CA ALA A 97 24.51 -10.77 9.24
C ALA A 97 24.45 -11.21 10.72
N PRO A 98 24.58 -10.28 11.69
CA PRO A 98 24.62 -10.63 13.11
C PRO A 98 23.26 -11.13 13.61
N ALA A 99 23.06 -12.44 13.71
CA ALA A 99 21.78 -13.02 14.17
C ALA A 99 21.48 -12.69 15.64
N THR A 100 20.81 -11.57 15.90
CA THR A 100 20.32 -11.19 17.23
C THR A 100 18.78 -11.17 17.25
N LEU A 101 18.14 -12.32 17.00
CA LEU A 101 16.71 -12.52 17.23
C LEU A 101 16.40 -12.89 18.71
N ASN A 102 17.22 -12.43 19.66
CA ASN A 102 17.01 -12.69 21.09
C ASN A 102 15.94 -11.75 21.66
N VAL A 103 14.68 -11.99 21.29
CA VAL A 103 13.53 -11.46 22.03
C VAL A 103 13.24 -12.44 23.17
N GLN A 104 13.69 -12.13 24.39
CA GLN A 104 13.31 -12.89 25.58
C GLN A 104 11.83 -12.62 25.89
N ASN A 105 10.94 -13.52 25.48
CA ASN A 105 9.59 -13.61 26.03
C ASN A 105 9.70 -14.20 27.45
N ARG A 106 9.67 -13.37 28.50
CA ARG A 106 9.46 -13.85 29.88
C ARG A 106 7.96 -14.04 30.13
N PRO A 107 7.52 -15.17 30.73
CA PRO A 107 6.13 -15.33 31.15
C PRO A 107 5.81 -14.43 32.35
N PRO A 108 4.59 -13.87 32.46
CA PRO A 108 4.19 -13.04 33.59
C PRO A 108 3.72 -13.96 34.72
N ASN A 109 4.58 -14.31 35.66
CA ASN A 109 4.13 -14.94 36.91
C ASN A 109 4.98 -14.43 38.09
N GLY A 110 4.38 -13.51 38.85
CA GLY A 110 4.91 -12.99 40.11
C GLY A 110 3.96 -11.91 40.65
N PRO A 111 3.42 -12.05 41.88
CA PRO A 111 2.43 -11.12 42.40
C PRO A 111 3.15 -9.94 43.06
N HIS A 112 3.40 -8.85 42.33
CA HIS A 112 3.72 -7.57 42.95
C HIS A 112 3.11 -6.38 42.19
N SER A 113 2.45 -5.53 42.99
CA SER A 113 1.82 -4.27 42.63
C SER A 113 2.83 -3.25 42.11
N GLY A 114 2.46 -2.52 41.05
CA GLY A 114 3.17 -1.32 40.63
C GLY A 114 3.20 -1.17 39.11
N SER A 115 2.32 -0.33 38.60
CA SER A 115 2.22 0.08 37.20
C SER A 115 3.56 0.60 36.66
N SER A 116 4.19 -0.17 35.79
CA SER A 116 5.22 0.30 34.84
C SER A 116 5.20 -0.67 33.67
N GLN A 117 4.63 -0.26 32.54
CA GLN A 117 4.75 -0.98 31.27
C GLN A 117 6.24 -1.02 30.91
N ALA A 118 6.90 -2.14 31.22
CA ALA A 118 8.28 -2.38 30.81
C ALA A 118 8.31 -2.63 29.30
N SER A 119 8.66 -1.60 28.53
CA SER A 119 8.93 -1.70 27.10
C SER A 119 10.14 -2.59 26.86
N ILE A 120 9.92 -3.77 26.26
CA ILE A 120 10.98 -4.62 25.72
C ILE A 120 11.70 -3.81 24.62
N PRO A 121 13.05 -3.70 24.64
CA PRO A 121 13.77 -2.94 23.61
C PRO A 121 13.53 -3.58 22.23
N PRO A 122 13.27 -2.79 21.18
CA PRO A 122 13.11 -3.33 19.84
C PRO A 122 14.44 -3.94 19.39
N GLY A 123 14.40 -5.19 18.92
CA GLY A 123 15.55 -5.82 18.26
C GLY A 123 16.01 -5.02 17.03
N PRO A 124 17.16 -5.36 16.43
CA PRO A 124 17.64 -4.67 15.23
C PRO A 124 16.58 -4.76 14.11
N VAL A 125 16.36 -3.67 13.38
CA VAL A 125 15.51 -3.66 12.18
C VAL A 125 16.43 -3.72 10.97
N TYR A 126 16.39 -4.83 10.23
CA TYR A 126 17.21 -4.99 9.03
C TYR A 126 16.58 -4.29 7.81
N PRO A 127 17.39 -3.93 6.80
CA PRO A 127 16.88 -3.56 5.48
C PRO A 127 15.99 -4.66 4.89
N LEU A 128 15.20 -4.32 3.86
CA LEU A 128 14.48 -5.34 3.09
C LEU A 128 15.48 -6.36 2.50
N PRO A 129 15.10 -7.65 2.41
CA PRO A 129 15.87 -8.63 1.66
C PRO A 129 16.07 -8.15 0.22
N ASN A 130 17.19 -8.55 -0.40
CA ASN A 130 17.46 -8.25 -1.79
C ASN A 130 16.63 -9.09 -2.76
N ASN A 131 15.97 -10.14 -2.24
CA ASN A 131 15.14 -11.07 -2.99
C ASN A 131 15.92 -11.71 -4.14
N ASN A 132 17.18 -12.10 -3.90
CA ASN A 132 18.13 -12.51 -4.95
C ASN A 132 17.59 -13.66 -5.83
N ASP A 133 16.84 -14.57 -5.23
CA ASP A 133 16.23 -15.73 -5.91
C ASP A 133 14.81 -15.45 -6.45
N GLU A 134 14.27 -14.24 -6.26
CA GLU A 134 12.92 -13.82 -6.68
C GLU A 134 11.77 -14.63 -6.07
N LYS A 135 12.04 -15.37 -5.00
CA LYS A 135 11.06 -16.23 -4.33
C LYS A 135 10.11 -15.49 -3.40
N ILE A 136 10.47 -14.28 -2.96
CA ILE A 136 9.60 -13.48 -2.08
C ILE A 136 8.61 -12.72 -2.96
N PRO A 137 7.29 -12.93 -2.79
CA PRO A 137 6.29 -12.21 -3.55
C PRO A 137 6.43 -10.70 -3.38
N ASP A 138 6.23 -9.98 -4.48
CA ASP A 138 6.31 -8.53 -4.51
C ASP A 138 5.29 -7.86 -3.58
N SER A 139 4.09 -8.43 -3.49
CA SER A 139 3.01 -7.98 -2.61
C SER A 139 3.41 -8.10 -1.14
N LEU A 140 4.05 -9.21 -0.76
CA LEU A 140 4.62 -9.39 0.58
C LEU A 140 5.74 -8.38 0.87
N LEU A 141 6.66 -8.12 -0.06
CA LEU A 141 7.70 -7.09 0.12
C LEU A 141 7.10 -5.69 0.35
N MET A 142 6.06 -5.34 -0.40
CA MET A 142 5.33 -4.08 -0.25
C MET A 142 4.62 -3.99 1.10
N LEU A 143 4.00 -5.08 1.55
CA LEU A 143 3.33 -5.16 2.85
C LEU A 143 4.33 -5.06 4.00
N LEU A 144 5.45 -5.79 3.92
CA LEU A 144 6.56 -5.72 4.88
C LEU A 144 7.11 -4.30 4.99
N LEU A 145 7.36 -3.64 3.86
CA LEU A 145 7.83 -2.26 3.83
C LEU A 145 6.83 -1.29 4.46
N SER A 146 5.54 -1.55 4.27
CA SER A 146 4.47 -0.70 4.79
C SER A 146 4.31 -0.84 6.31
N LEU A 147 4.55 -2.03 6.84
CA LEU A 147 4.41 -2.35 8.27
C LEU A 147 5.69 -2.14 9.08
N LYS A 148 6.87 -2.50 8.56
CA LYS A 148 8.11 -2.53 9.36
C LYS A 148 8.70 -1.13 9.60
N ALA A 149 8.40 -0.17 8.73
CA ALA A 149 9.09 1.12 8.72
C ALA A 149 8.13 2.26 9.09
N ALA A 150 8.50 3.00 10.14
CA ALA A 150 7.90 4.29 10.42
C ALA A 150 8.00 5.18 9.17
N PRO A 151 6.99 6.02 8.89
CA PRO A 151 7.00 6.90 7.72
C PRO A 151 8.08 7.98 7.87
N ASN A 152 9.29 7.67 7.44
CA ASN A 152 10.47 8.54 7.48
C ASN A 152 11.33 8.35 6.22
N LEU A 153 12.37 9.17 6.06
CA LEU A 153 13.24 9.11 4.87
C LEU A 153 13.99 7.78 4.71
N ALA A 154 14.19 7.00 5.78
CA ALA A 154 14.77 5.66 5.63
C ALA A 154 13.82 4.72 4.85
N ARG A 155 12.50 4.85 5.08
CA ARG A 155 11.49 4.14 4.29
C ARG A 155 11.52 4.56 2.82
N VAL A 156 11.73 5.84 2.53
CA VAL A 156 11.90 6.32 1.15
C VAL A 156 13.11 5.66 0.48
N ASN A 157 14.23 5.52 1.19
CA ASN A 157 15.42 4.83 0.67
C ASN A 157 15.16 3.35 0.39
N GLU A 158 14.41 2.66 1.25
CA GLU A 158 14.01 1.27 1.02
C GLU A 158 13.04 1.13 -0.17
N ILE A 159 12.11 2.07 -0.33
CA ILE A 159 11.23 2.14 -1.52
C ILE A 159 12.07 2.32 -2.79
N TYR A 160 13.07 3.22 -2.79
CA TYR A 160 13.96 3.40 -3.94
C TYR A 160 14.77 2.15 -4.27
N ARG A 161 15.27 1.44 -3.25
CA ARG A 161 15.96 0.16 -3.46
C ARG A 161 15.04 -0.87 -4.09
N LEU A 162 13.79 -0.97 -3.64
CA LEU A 162 12.81 -1.89 -4.20
C LEU A 162 12.43 -1.50 -5.65
N CYS A 163 12.26 -0.20 -5.95
CA CYS A 163 12.11 0.29 -7.32
C CYS A 163 13.27 -0.13 -8.22
N TYR A 164 14.51 0.02 -7.74
CA TYR A 164 15.71 -0.36 -8.49
C TYR A 164 15.77 -1.86 -8.74
N GLN A 165 15.54 -2.68 -7.71
CA GLN A 165 15.50 -4.14 -7.84
C GLN A 165 14.45 -4.59 -8.86
N LYS A 166 13.23 -4.02 -8.81
CA LYS A 166 12.17 -4.33 -9.78
C LYS A 166 12.55 -3.94 -11.21
N ARG A 167 13.23 -2.80 -11.41
CA ARG A 167 13.69 -2.40 -12.75
C ARG A 167 14.79 -3.30 -13.30
N LEU A 168 15.69 -3.79 -12.44
CA LEU A 168 16.75 -4.72 -12.85
C LEU A 168 16.20 -6.10 -13.20
N LYS A 169 15.20 -6.56 -12.45
CA LYS A 169 14.63 -7.92 -12.53
C LYS A 169 13.42 -8.03 -13.45
N GLY A 170 12.80 -6.91 -13.80
CA GLY A 170 11.63 -6.90 -14.68
C GLY A 170 12.00 -7.44 -16.06
N GLU A 171 11.39 -8.56 -16.44
CA GLU A 171 11.58 -9.18 -17.74
C GLU A 171 11.25 -8.20 -18.88
N SER A 172 11.95 -8.32 -20.01
CA SER A 172 11.72 -7.49 -21.20
C SER A 172 10.26 -7.52 -21.72
N HIS A 173 9.47 -8.53 -21.35
CA HIS A 173 8.03 -8.61 -21.65
C HIS A 173 7.16 -7.82 -20.66
N GLU A 174 7.52 -7.71 -19.38
CA GLU A 174 6.81 -6.84 -18.42
C GLU A 174 7.07 -5.35 -18.65
N GLN A 175 8.17 -5.00 -19.34
CA GLN A 175 8.53 -3.63 -19.69
C GLN A 175 7.65 -3.03 -20.81
N LEU A 176 7.10 -3.88 -21.68
CA LEU A 176 6.26 -3.46 -22.83
C LEU A 176 4.76 -3.47 -22.53
N VAL A 177 4.32 -4.15 -21.47
CA VAL A 177 2.91 -4.15 -21.04
C VAL A 177 2.71 -2.93 -20.16
N PHE A 178 2.64 -1.77 -20.82
CA PHE A 178 2.65 -0.49 -20.12
C PHE A 178 1.47 -0.37 -19.15
N LEU A 179 0.27 -0.90 -19.45
CA LEU A 179 -0.90 -0.79 -18.57
C LEU A 179 -2.01 -1.86 -18.76
N SER A 180 -1.87 -2.86 -19.65
CA SER A 180 -3.00 -3.77 -19.96
C SER A 180 -3.19 -4.90 -18.94
N THR A 181 -2.17 -5.23 -18.14
CA THR A 181 -2.31 -6.17 -17.03
C THR A 181 -2.02 -5.42 -15.72
N LYS A 182 -2.99 -5.41 -14.81
CA LYS A 182 -2.93 -4.74 -13.50
C LYS A 182 -1.88 -5.33 -12.53
N ASN A 183 -0.93 -6.13 -13.04
CA ASN A 183 0.16 -6.79 -12.34
C ASN A 183 1.55 -6.49 -12.96
N GLY A 184 1.64 -5.62 -13.98
CA GLY A 184 2.91 -5.28 -14.64
C GLY A 184 3.88 -4.43 -13.80
N LEU A 185 5.15 -4.38 -14.22
CA LEU A 185 6.21 -3.59 -13.58
C LEU A 185 5.79 -2.14 -13.31
N GLN A 186 5.15 -1.48 -14.28
CA GLN A 186 4.69 -0.09 -14.17
C GLN A 186 3.70 0.08 -13.00
N ALA A 187 2.73 -0.83 -12.89
CA ALA A 187 1.70 -0.79 -11.85
C ALA A 187 2.31 -0.96 -10.44
N LYS A 188 3.29 -1.85 -10.32
CA LYS A 188 4.10 -2.02 -9.09
C LYS A 188 4.91 -0.76 -8.76
N LEU A 189 5.51 -0.11 -9.76
CA LEU A 189 6.25 1.15 -9.58
C LEU A 189 5.33 2.32 -9.21
N MET A 190 4.10 2.37 -9.75
CA MET A 190 3.07 3.33 -9.36
C MET A 190 2.67 3.16 -7.89
N ALA A 191 2.41 1.92 -7.46
CA ALA A 191 2.09 1.63 -6.07
C ALA A 191 3.23 2.04 -5.10
N LEU A 192 4.48 1.79 -5.49
CA LEU A 192 5.68 2.24 -4.76
C LEU A 192 5.77 3.77 -4.70
N ALA A 193 5.50 4.46 -5.81
CA ALA A 193 5.50 5.91 -5.89
C ALA A 193 4.46 6.54 -4.94
N TYR A 194 3.25 6.00 -4.86
CA TYR A 194 2.26 6.44 -3.86
C TYR A 194 2.78 6.22 -2.43
N GLY A 195 3.52 5.14 -2.18
CA GLY A 195 4.21 4.93 -0.92
C GLY A 195 5.22 6.05 -0.58
N VAL A 196 6.00 6.53 -1.55
CA VAL A 196 6.90 7.69 -1.36
C VAL A 196 6.10 8.94 -1.02
N VAL A 197 5.02 9.21 -1.78
CA VAL A 197 4.15 10.36 -1.57
C VAL A 197 3.56 10.34 -0.15
N ALA A 198 3.05 9.20 0.31
CA ALA A 198 2.50 9.03 1.65
C ALA A 198 3.55 9.33 2.72
N VAL A 199 4.77 8.80 2.60
CA VAL A 199 5.85 9.05 3.55
C VAL A 199 6.24 10.53 3.60
N LEU A 200 6.35 11.20 2.45
CA LEU A 200 6.70 12.61 2.39
C LEU A 200 5.59 13.52 2.94
N PHE A 201 4.31 13.17 2.76
CA PHE A 201 3.19 13.87 3.40
C PHE A 201 3.22 13.71 4.92
N VAL A 202 3.36 12.49 5.43
CA VAL A 202 3.38 12.21 6.88
C VAL A 202 4.58 12.86 7.56
N SER A 203 5.76 12.79 6.93
CA SER A 203 6.98 13.45 7.44
C SER A 203 7.01 14.96 7.20
N ARG A 204 5.94 15.55 6.64
CA ARG A 204 5.81 16.99 6.32
C ARG A 204 6.92 17.54 5.44
N ASN A 205 7.55 16.67 4.63
CA ASN A 205 8.61 17.07 3.72
C ASN A 205 8.02 17.57 2.39
N HIS A 206 7.18 18.61 2.49
CA HIS A 206 6.34 19.08 1.39
C HIS A 206 7.15 19.72 0.26
N ALA A 207 8.31 20.31 0.54
CA ALA A 207 9.18 20.87 -0.49
C ALA A 207 9.73 19.78 -1.42
N THR A 208 10.33 18.72 -0.85
CA THR A 208 10.77 17.55 -1.62
C THR A 208 9.60 16.89 -2.35
N LEU A 209 8.44 16.81 -1.70
CA LEU A 209 7.24 16.24 -2.32
C LEU A 209 6.79 17.01 -3.56
N VAL A 210 6.74 18.34 -3.49
CA VAL A 210 6.38 19.21 -4.62
C VAL A 210 7.33 19.01 -5.80
N THR A 211 8.63 18.91 -5.56
CA THR A 211 9.63 18.66 -6.61
C THR A 211 9.47 17.25 -7.19
N PHE A 212 9.32 16.23 -6.35
CA PHE A 212 9.12 14.84 -6.77
C PHE A 212 7.87 14.69 -7.65
N LEU A 213 6.74 15.21 -7.19
CA LEU A 213 5.48 15.17 -7.93
C LEU A 213 5.56 16.02 -9.21
N GLY A 214 6.21 17.19 -9.17
CA GLY A 214 6.39 18.03 -10.35
C GLY A 214 7.13 17.29 -11.47
N SER A 215 8.29 16.70 -11.14
CA SER A 215 9.06 15.88 -12.09
C SER A 215 8.22 14.72 -12.66
N MET A 216 7.45 14.04 -11.81
CA MET A 216 6.60 12.93 -12.24
C MET A 216 5.47 13.39 -13.17
N ARG A 217 4.88 14.56 -12.92
CA ARG A 217 3.86 15.14 -13.82
C ARG A 217 4.45 15.45 -15.18
N ASP A 218 5.65 16.03 -15.23
CA ASP A 218 6.32 16.37 -16.49
C ASP A 218 6.64 15.13 -17.31
N ASP A 219 7.13 14.07 -16.67
CA ASP A 219 7.43 12.77 -17.28
C ASP A 219 6.14 12.11 -17.81
N LEU A 220 5.08 12.06 -17.00
CA LEU A 220 3.80 11.49 -17.38
C LEU A 220 3.12 12.28 -18.50
N GLY A 221 3.16 13.62 -18.44
CA GLY A 221 2.64 14.49 -19.48
C GLY A 221 3.37 14.27 -20.81
N SER A 222 4.68 14.04 -20.77
CA SER A 222 5.47 13.68 -21.95
C SER A 222 5.08 12.30 -22.49
N ALA A 223 4.92 11.31 -21.61
CA ALA A 223 4.46 9.97 -21.99
C ALA A 223 3.07 9.98 -22.64
N ILE A 224 2.11 10.76 -22.12
CA ILE A 224 0.78 10.92 -22.71
C ILE A 224 0.88 11.49 -24.13
N ARG A 225 1.69 12.53 -24.33
CA ARG A 225 1.89 13.13 -25.66
C ARG A 225 2.46 12.12 -26.65
N SER A 226 3.50 11.39 -26.25
CA SER A 226 4.11 10.34 -27.09
C SER A 226 3.10 9.24 -27.43
N ALA A 227 2.38 8.72 -26.44
CA ALA A 227 1.40 7.65 -26.65
C ALA A 227 0.22 8.09 -27.55
N LYS A 228 -0.23 9.35 -27.45
CA LYS A 228 -1.26 9.91 -28.34
C LYS A 228 -0.77 10.04 -29.79
N LEU A 229 0.49 10.43 -29.99
CA LEU A 229 1.10 10.48 -31.32
C LEU A 229 1.17 9.08 -31.94
N GLU A 230 1.63 8.09 -31.17
CA GLU A 230 1.68 6.68 -31.62
C GLU A 230 0.27 6.15 -31.95
N GLN A 231 -0.71 6.42 -31.08
CA GLN A 231 -2.10 6.01 -31.33
C GLN A 231 -2.66 6.65 -32.61
N SER A 232 -2.34 7.92 -32.88
CA SER A 232 -2.76 8.59 -34.11
C SER A 232 -2.15 7.95 -35.36
N ALA A 233 -0.87 7.56 -35.30
CA ALA A 233 -0.20 6.85 -36.39
C ALA A 233 -0.79 5.45 -36.64
N ILE A 234 -1.11 4.70 -35.59
CA ILE A 234 -1.74 3.37 -35.68
C ILE A 234 -3.14 3.47 -36.29
N LYS A 235 -3.94 4.47 -35.89
CA LYS A 235 -5.26 4.73 -36.47
C LYS A 235 -5.17 5.07 -37.96
N SER A 236 -4.17 5.85 -38.36
CA SER A 236 -3.92 6.16 -39.78
C SER A 236 -3.48 4.94 -40.60
N ALA A 237 -2.98 3.88 -39.95
CA ALA A 237 -2.54 2.64 -40.60
C ALA A 237 -3.63 1.53 -40.67
N ASN A 238 -4.88 1.80 -40.25
CA ASN A 238 -6.00 0.84 -40.21
C ASN A 238 -5.72 -0.45 -39.41
N LEU A 239 -4.89 -0.39 -38.36
CA LEU A 239 -4.59 -1.52 -37.48
C LEU A 239 -5.52 -1.52 -36.25
N GLU A 240 -6.78 -1.91 -36.46
CA GLU A 240 -7.86 -1.79 -35.46
C GLU A 240 -7.59 -2.54 -34.15
N GLN A 241 -6.97 -3.74 -34.19
CA GLN A 241 -6.65 -4.50 -32.97
C GLN A 241 -5.58 -3.84 -32.09
N SER A 242 -4.64 -3.09 -32.69
CA SER A 242 -3.59 -2.37 -31.94
C SER A 242 -4.10 -1.05 -31.33
N ALA A 243 -5.19 -0.49 -31.88
CA ALA A 243 -5.77 0.76 -31.41
C ALA A 243 -6.44 0.62 -30.04
N ASN A 244 -7.06 -0.52 -29.74
CA ASN A 244 -7.76 -0.76 -28.47
C ASN A 244 -6.78 -0.92 -27.29
N SER A 245 -5.73 -1.73 -27.43
CA SER A 245 -4.69 -1.88 -26.39
C SER A 245 -3.94 -0.56 -26.13
N SER A 246 -3.70 0.22 -27.19
CA SER A 246 -3.11 1.57 -27.08
C SER A 246 -4.04 2.54 -26.35
N GLN A 247 -5.36 2.43 -26.52
CA GLN A 247 -6.33 3.30 -25.86
C GLN A 247 -6.40 3.04 -24.34
N ASP A 248 -6.42 1.78 -23.91
CA ASP A 248 -6.38 1.42 -22.49
C ASP A 248 -5.08 1.92 -21.82
N THR A 249 -3.98 1.85 -22.58
CA THR A 249 -2.68 2.37 -22.15
C THR A 249 -2.70 3.88 -21.94
N VAL A 250 -3.21 4.65 -22.91
CA VAL A 250 -3.32 6.11 -22.74
C VAL A 250 -4.21 6.45 -21.54
N SER A 251 -5.35 5.77 -21.40
CA SER A 251 -6.30 6.01 -20.31
C SER A 251 -5.70 5.79 -18.92
N GLY A 252 -4.91 4.74 -18.73
CA GLY A 252 -4.26 4.51 -17.43
C GLY A 252 -3.16 5.54 -17.11
N ILE A 253 -2.41 6.03 -18.11
CA ILE A 253 -1.43 7.12 -17.89
C ILE A 253 -2.15 8.40 -17.49
N GLU A 254 -3.25 8.73 -18.18
CA GLU A 254 -4.05 9.92 -17.88
C GLU A 254 -4.65 9.86 -16.48
N CYS A 255 -5.14 8.69 -16.05
CA CYS A 255 -5.60 8.46 -14.69
C CYS A 255 -4.47 8.70 -13.67
N TYR A 256 -3.28 8.13 -13.91
CA TYR A 256 -2.14 8.32 -13.01
C TYR A 256 -1.66 9.78 -12.97
N TYR A 257 -1.54 10.43 -14.12
CA TYR A 257 -1.23 11.85 -14.23
C TYR A 257 -2.21 12.71 -13.44
N SER A 258 -3.50 12.39 -13.52
CA SER A 258 -4.54 13.07 -12.77
C SER A 258 -4.37 12.90 -11.25
N ASN A 259 -4.10 11.68 -10.77
CA ASN A 259 -3.83 11.42 -9.35
C ASN A 259 -2.60 12.20 -8.85
N VAL A 260 -1.51 12.18 -9.61
CA VAL A 260 -0.26 12.89 -9.29
C VAL A 260 -0.50 14.41 -9.29
N THR A 261 -1.30 14.93 -10.22
CA THR A 261 -1.66 16.34 -10.29
C THR A 261 -2.44 16.79 -9.06
N LEU A 262 -3.43 16.01 -8.61
CA LEU A 262 -4.16 16.30 -7.36
C LEU A 262 -3.20 16.35 -6.16
N MET A 263 -2.32 15.34 -6.04
CA MET A 263 -1.34 15.29 -4.95
C MET A 263 -0.38 16.48 -4.98
N TRP A 264 0.01 16.94 -6.18
CA TRP A 264 0.92 18.06 -6.35
C TRP A 264 0.27 19.37 -5.92
N VAL A 265 -0.98 19.61 -6.32
CA VAL A 265 -1.75 20.78 -5.86
C VAL A 265 -1.90 20.74 -4.34
N LEU A 266 -2.28 19.61 -3.75
CA LEU A 266 -2.37 19.47 -2.29
C LEU A 266 -1.03 19.73 -1.59
N ALA A 267 0.07 19.23 -2.13
CA ALA A 267 1.41 19.48 -1.59
C ALA A 267 1.76 20.98 -1.63
N LYS A 268 1.44 21.69 -2.73
CA LYS A 268 1.61 23.15 -2.84
C LYS A 268 0.79 23.90 -1.80
N ILE A 269 -0.47 23.50 -1.60
CA ILE A 269 -1.35 24.07 -0.55
C ILE A 269 -0.69 23.91 0.83
N HIS A 270 -0.17 22.72 1.14
CA HIS A 270 0.51 22.46 2.42
C HIS A 270 1.81 23.26 2.60
N VAL A 271 2.64 23.41 1.57
CA VAL A 271 3.83 24.29 1.61
C VAL A 271 3.41 25.71 1.95
N ARG A 272 2.39 26.24 1.27
CA ARG A 272 1.93 27.63 1.46
C ARG A 272 1.35 27.87 2.85
N ARG A 273 0.56 26.93 3.38
CA ARG A 273 0.07 26.97 4.76
C ARG A 273 1.21 26.98 5.79
N GLY A 274 2.31 26.29 5.51
CA GLY A 274 3.49 26.30 6.37
C GLY A 274 4.27 27.62 6.35
N SER A 275 4.11 28.43 5.29
CA SER A 275 4.90 29.65 5.04
C SER A 275 4.20 30.96 5.41
N SER A 276 2.86 31.03 5.43
CA SER A 276 2.13 32.28 5.68
C SER A 276 0.76 32.07 6.33
N SER A 277 0.43 32.91 7.31
CA SER A 277 -0.82 32.96 8.07
C SER A 277 -1.76 34.06 7.56
N SER A 278 -2.55 33.83 6.52
CA SER A 278 -3.88 34.45 6.31
C SER A 278 -4.59 33.86 5.09
N SER A 279 -5.93 33.78 5.12
CA SER A 279 -6.78 33.28 4.02
C SER A 279 -6.78 34.20 2.78
N LEU A 280 -6.34 35.46 2.91
CA LEU A 280 -6.30 36.44 1.82
C LEU A 280 -5.26 36.12 0.74
N GLU A 281 -4.16 35.42 1.06
CA GLU A 281 -3.19 35.03 0.03
C GLU A 281 -3.73 33.93 -0.89
N ALA A 282 -4.66 33.09 -0.40
CA ALA A 282 -5.23 31.97 -1.15
C ALA A 282 -6.08 32.39 -2.36
N GLU A 283 -6.65 33.59 -2.33
CA GLU A 283 -7.35 34.15 -3.50
C GLU A 283 -6.37 34.43 -4.63
N THR A 284 -5.19 34.98 -4.32
CA THR A 284 -4.21 35.41 -5.32
C THR A 284 -3.44 34.26 -5.94
N TRP A 285 -3.13 33.20 -5.18
CA TRP A 285 -2.43 32.02 -5.74
C TRP A 285 -3.36 30.89 -6.15
N GLY A 286 -4.62 30.88 -5.70
CA GLY A 286 -5.59 29.85 -6.07
C GLY A 286 -5.86 29.81 -7.57
N GLU A 287 -6.07 30.99 -8.18
CA GLU A 287 -6.31 31.13 -9.63
C GLU A 287 -5.16 30.54 -10.47
N LEU A 288 -3.92 30.57 -9.96
CA LEU A 288 -2.76 30.01 -10.66
C LEU A 288 -2.85 28.49 -10.84
N TYR A 289 -3.59 27.79 -9.99
CA TYR A 289 -3.70 26.32 -10.00
C TYR A 289 -5.09 25.80 -10.37
N ASP A 290 -6.08 26.67 -10.58
CA ASP A 290 -7.43 26.25 -10.95
C ASP A 290 -7.47 25.55 -12.31
N HIS A 291 -6.62 25.96 -13.25
CA HIS A 291 -6.47 25.25 -14.53
C HIS A 291 -5.95 23.81 -14.34
N GLU A 292 -5.11 23.57 -13.33
CA GLU A 292 -4.60 22.24 -13.00
C GLU A 292 -5.69 21.38 -12.39
N LEU A 293 -6.51 21.94 -11.51
CA LEU A 293 -7.67 21.24 -10.95
C LEU A 293 -8.69 20.88 -12.02
N ALA A 294 -8.92 21.76 -13.00
CA ALA A 294 -9.79 21.49 -14.14
C ALA A 294 -9.30 20.32 -15.01
N SER A 295 -8.00 20.01 -14.98
CA SER A 295 -7.42 18.87 -15.70
C SER A 295 -7.58 17.53 -14.98
N ILE A 296 -8.04 17.53 -13.73
CA ILE A 296 -8.21 16.31 -12.93
C ILE A 296 -9.45 15.54 -13.41
N SER A 297 -9.26 14.26 -13.71
CA SER A 297 -10.30 13.37 -14.18
C SER A 297 -11.37 13.09 -13.12
N GLU A 298 -12.57 12.76 -13.58
CA GLU A 298 -13.68 12.37 -12.71
C GLU A 298 -13.33 11.16 -11.82
N GLY A 299 -12.55 10.19 -12.32
CA GLY A 299 -12.13 9.01 -11.56
C GLY A 299 -11.28 9.35 -10.32
N THR A 300 -10.42 10.36 -10.44
CA THR A 300 -9.61 10.89 -9.33
C THR A 300 -10.50 11.56 -8.28
N TRP A 301 -11.45 12.39 -8.72
CA TRP A 301 -12.41 13.03 -7.82
C TRP A 301 -13.35 12.02 -7.15
N LYS A 302 -13.82 11.01 -7.88
CA LYS A 302 -14.63 9.92 -7.35
C LYS A 302 -13.90 9.17 -6.24
N SER A 303 -12.61 8.91 -6.42
CA SER A 303 -11.75 8.32 -5.39
C SER A 303 -11.70 9.18 -4.13
N LEU A 304 -11.54 10.50 -4.27
CA LEU A 304 -11.53 11.42 -3.12
C LEU A 304 -12.91 11.50 -2.43
N ARG A 305 -14.02 11.52 -3.18
CA ARG A 305 -15.39 11.46 -2.62
C ARG A 305 -15.60 10.19 -1.82
N PHE A 306 -15.21 9.05 -2.38
CA PHE A 306 -15.32 7.75 -1.72
C PHE A 306 -14.54 7.73 -0.40
N VAL A 307 -13.29 8.18 -0.39
CA VAL A 307 -12.47 8.17 0.84
C VAL A 307 -13.06 9.10 1.90
N THR A 308 -13.48 10.30 1.51
CA THR A 308 -14.04 11.28 2.45
C THR A 308 -15.42 10.86 2.98
N SER A 309 -16.17 10.03 2.26
CA SER A 309 -17.44 9.44 2.72
C SER A 309 -17.27 8.21 3.62
N LYS A 310 -16.06 7.65 3.74
CA LYS A 310 -15.78 6.47 4.58
C LYS A 310 -14.86 6.75 5.76
N ILE A 311 -13.94 7.68 5.61
CA ILE A 311 -12.88 7.94 6.59
C ILE A 311 -13.01 9.35 7.14
N ALA A 312 -13.13 9.43 8.46
CA ALA A 312 -13.09 10.70 9.16
C ALA A 312 -11.69 11.33 9.06
N PRO A 313 -11.58 12.66 8.89
CA PRO A 313 -10.27 13.34 8.78
C PRO A 313 -9.39 13.18 10.04
N ARG A 314 -10.01 12.95 11.20
CA ARG A 314 -9.35 12.72 12.49
C ARG A 314 -9.73 11.36 13.06
N ILE A 315 -8.85 10.80 13.89
CA ILE A 315 -9.18 9.60 14.69
C ILE A 315 -10.39 9.94 15.58
N ASN A 316 -11.44 9.12 15.52
CA ASN A 316 -12.72 9.33 16.22
C ASN A 316 -13.47 10.60 15.80
N GLY A 317 -13.13 11.20 14.65
CA GLY A 317 -13.88 12.31 14.07
C GLY A 317 -15.18 11.84 13.40
N SER A 318 -16.03 12.81 13.06
CA SER A 318 -17.20 12.55 12.22
C SER A 318 -16.79 12.41 10.75
N ILE A 319 -17.36 11.42 10.05
CA ILE A 319 -17.29 11.34 8.59
C ILE A 319 -18.06 12.54 8.00
N GLN A 320 -17.47 13.22 7.02
CA GLN A 320 -18.09 14.36 6.34
C GLN A 320 -18.08 14.10 4.84
N LYS A 321 -19.26 14.02 4.23
CA LYS A 321 -19.37 13.96 2.78
C LYS A 321 -19.00 15.33 2.22
N LEU A 322 -17.84 15.42 1.59
CA LEU A 322 -17.39 16.67 0.97
C LEU A 322 -18.15 16.89 -0.33
N ASP A 323 -18.73 18.07 -0.47
CA ASP A 323 -19.23 18.54 -1.75
C ASP A 323 -18.04 18.91 -2.64
N LEU A 324 -17.72 18.00 -3.55
CA LEU A 324 -16.63 18.16 -4.50
C LEU A 324 -17.07 18.74 -5.85
N GLU A 325 -18.31 19.25 -5.95
CA GLU A 325 -18.76 19.93 -7.16
C GLU A 325 -18.15 21.33 -7.24
N ASN A 326 -17.71 21.70 -8.45
CA ASN A 326 -17.11 23.01 -8.77
C ASN A 326 -15.98 23.43 -7.80
N LEU A 327 -15.04 22.51 -7.52
CA LEU A 327 -13.92 22.82 -6.64
C LEU A 327 -12.97 23.84 -7.26
N SER A 328 -12.68 24.90 -6.51
CA SER A 328 -11.52 25.76 -6.75
C SER A 328 -10.38 25.39 -5.81
N THR A 329 -9.18 25.84 -6.15
CA THR A 329 -7.97 25.69 -5.34
C THR A 329 -8.16 26.36 -3.98
N LYS A 330 -8.87 27.49 -3.94
CA LYS A 330 -9.26 28.15 -2.70
C LYS A 330 -10.14 27.25 -1.82
N LYS A 331 -11.22 26.69 -2.37
CA LYS A 331 -12.10 25.76 -1.61
C LYS A 331 -11.31 24.57 -1.08
N LEU A 332 -10.37 24.04 -1.87
CA LEU A 332 -9.48 22.95 -1.43
C LEU A 332 -8.55 23.39 -0.29
N ALA A 333 -7.99 24.59 -0.38
CA ALA A 333 -7.14 25.17 0.65
C ALA A 333 -7.90 25.39 1.97
N ASP A 334 -9.15 25.87 1.89
CA ASP A 334 -10.04 26.04 3.04
C ASP A 334 -10.35 24.69 3.69
N LEU A 335 -10.65 23.64 2.90
CA LEU A 335 -10.86 22.27 3.42
C LEU A 335 -9.62 21.73 4.14
N VAL A 336 -8.42 22.01 3.63
CA VAL A 336 -7.16 21.64 4.30
C VAL A 336 -6.95 22.46 5.58
N ALA A 337 -7.22 23.77 5.55
CA ALA A 337 -7.07 24.67 6.68
C ALA A 337 -8.01 24.32 7.84
N GLU A 338 -9.26 23.97 7.51
CA GLU A 338 -10.29 23.48 8.43
C GLU A 338 -10.07 22.03 8.88
N ASP A 339 -9.01 21.36 8.39
CA ASP A 339 -8.67 19.96 8.70
C ASP A 339 -9.77 18.96 8.30
N LYS A 340 -10.61 19.34 7.33
CA LYS A 340 -11.59 18.47 6.65
C LYS A 340 -10.92 17.58 5.60
N LEU A 341 -9.81 18.03 5.04
CA LEU A 341 -8.91 17.22 4.21
C LEU A 341 -7.55 17.14 4.90
N SER A 342 -7.37 16.10 5.72
CA SER A 342 -6.17 15.92 6.54
C SER A 342 -5.14 15.01 5.86
N VAL A 343 -3.95 14.92 6.47
CA VAL A 343 -2.92 13.93 6.07
C VAL A 343 -3.48 12.51 6.12
N ARG A 344 -4.38 12.19 7.06
CA ARG A 344 -5.03 10.87 7.13
C ARG A 344 -5.85 10.60 5.88
N THR A 345 -6.69 11.55 5.48
CA THR A 345 -7.53 11.43 4.28
C THR A 345 -6.67 11.25 3.02
N ILE A 346 -5.58 12.04 2.90
CA ILE A 346 -4.63 11.92 1.80
C ILE A 346 -3.97 10.54 1.78
N CYS A 347 -3.50 10.04 2.92
CA CYS A 347 -2.88 8.72 2.98
C CYS A 347 -3.87 7.59 2.69
N CYS A 348 -5.14 7.71 3.08
CA CYS A 348 -6.17 6.74 2.74
C CYS A 348 -6.47 6.77 1.23
N LEU A 349 -6.45 7.94 0.60
CA LEU A 349 -6.58 8.08 -0.86
C LEU A 349 -5.42 7.43 -1.61
N LEU A 350 -4.19 7.68 -1.15
CA LEU A 350 -2.99 7.03 -1.70
C LEU A 350 -3.05 5.51 -1.50
N ALA A 351 -3.56 5.04 -0.37
CA ALA A 351 -3.73 3.61 -0.11
C ALA A 351 -4.76 2.97 -1.05
N LEU A 352 -5.90 3.63 -1.27
CA LEU A 352 -6.91 3.21 -2.25
C LEU A 352 -6.28 3.04 -3.64
N TRP A 353 -5.50 4.03 -4.08
CA TRP A 353 -4.83 3.99 -5.38
C TRP A 353 -3.69 2.97 -5.44
N SER A 354 -2.95 2.75 -4.35
CA SER A 354 -1.96 1.67 -4.26
C SER A 354 -2.62 0.31 -4.44
N VAL A 355 -3.74 0.03 -3.76
CA VAL A 355 -4.50 -1.21 -3.94
C VAL A 355 -5.04 -1.32 -5.36
N ALA A 356 -5.60 -0.24 -5.91
CA ALA A 356 -6.11 -0.22 -7.28
C ALA A 356 -5.02 -0.42 -8.35
N ALA A 357 -3.77 -0.06 -8.04
CA ALA A 357 -2.63 -0.27 -8.91
C ALA A 357 -2.07 -1.71 -8.83
N THR A 358 -2.29 -2.45 -7.74
CA THR A 358 -1.75 -3.81 -7.58
C THR A 358 -2.80 -4.91 -7.71
N HIS A 359 -4.08 -4.55 -7.81
CA HIS A 359 -5.18 -5.51 -7.91
C HIS A 359 -6.21 -5.09 -8.95
N ILE A 360 -6.99 -6.06 -9.41
CA ILE A 360 -8.18 -5.78 -10.22
C ILE A 360 -9.24 -5.22 -9.28
N THR A 361 -9.61 -3.96 -9.51
CA THR A 361 -10.56 -3.25 -8.65
C THR A 361 -11.67 -2.59 -9.44
N THR A 362 -12.82 -2.40 -8.77
CA THR A 362 -13.93 -1.58 -9.24
C THR A 362 -14.31 -0.59 -8.15
N LEU A 363 -14.46 0.69 -8.51
CA LEU A 363 -14.88 1.75 -7.61
C LEU A 363 -16.24 2.31 -8.05
N THR A 364 -17.25 2.18 -7.19
CA THR A 364 -18.53 2.88 -7.29
C THR A 364 -18.56 4.07 -6.32
N GLU A 365 -19.68 4.79 -6.23
CA GLU A 365 -19.82 5.88 -5.24
C GLU A 365 -19.77 5.35 -3.79
N ASP A 366 -20.26 4.13 -3.55
CA ASP A 366 -20.45 3.59 -2.19
C ASP A 366 -19.55 2.39 -1.87
N THR A 367 -19.01 1.71 -2.89
CA THR A 367 -18.26 0.46 -2.76
C THR A 367 -16.94 0.50 -3.52
N PHE A 368 -15.93 -0.07 -2.91
CA PHE A 368 -14.66 -0.41 -3.53
C PHE A 368 -14.50 -1.93 -3.44
N THR A 369 -14.42 -2.60 -4.59
CA THR A 369 -14.28 -4.05 -4.65
C THR A 369 -12.95 -4.43 -5.25
N VAL A 370 -12.35 -5.48 -4.70
CA VAL A 370 -11.11 -6.08 -5.17
C VAL A 370 -11.44 -7.50 -5.60
N THR A 371 -11.20 -7.81 -6.87
CA THR A 371 -11.45 -9.12 -7.45
C THR A 371 -10.13 -9.86 -7.59
N GLY A 372 -10.07 -11.08 -7.05
CA GLY A 372 -8.95 -11.99 -7.29
C GLY A 372 -8.98 -12.57 -8.70
N GLU A 373 -7.85 -13.10 -9.14
CA GLU A 373 -7.75 -13.83 -10.40
C GLU A 373 -8.35 -15.25 -10.27
N GLU A 374 -8.70 -15.88 -11.39
CA GLU A 374 -9.14 -17.27 -11.37
C GLU A 374 -7.96 -18.19 -11.02
N GLU A 375 -8.00 -18.74 -9.81
CA GLU A 375 -6.86 -19.47 -9.25
C GLU A 375 -7.09 -20.98 -9.12
N LYS A 376 -6.02 -21.72 -9.40
CA LYS A 376 -6.03 -23.20 -9.48
C LYS A 376 -5.86 -23.87 -8.12
N THR A 377 -5.18 -23.23 -7.17
CA THR A 377 -4.88 -23.82 -5.86
C THR A 377 -5.85 -23.31 -4.79
N ASN A 378 -6.15 -24.14 -3.79
CA ASN A 378 -7.05 -23.71 -2.70
C ASN A 378 -6.44 -22.60 -1.84
N LEU A 379 -5.13 -22.60 -1.62
CA LEU A 379 -4.46 -21.53 -0.88
C LEU A 379 -4.53 -20.19 -1.64
N ALA A 380 -4.40 -20.20 -2.96
CA ALA A 380 -4.56 -18.99 -3.77
C ALA A 380 -6.00 -18.47 -3.73
N LYS A 381 -7.02 -19.35 -3.68
CA LYS A 381 -8.41 -18.93 -3.43
C LYS A 381 -8.58 -18.26 -2.06
N THR A 382 -7.92 -18.78 -1.04
CA THR A 382 -7.91 -18.17 0.30
C THR A 382 -7.23 -16.81 0.31
N TYR A 383 -6.08 -16.70 -0.35
CA TYR A 383 -5.41 -15.42 -0.56
C TYR A 383 -6.31 -14.41 -1.27
N ASN A 384 -7.02 -14.83 -2.33
CA ASN A 384 -7.97 -13.99 -3.05
C ASN A 384 -9.17 -13.58 -2.18
N PHE A 385 -9.69 -14.48 -1.36
CA PHE A 385 -10.75 -14.17 -0.40
C PHE A 385 -10.29 -13.10 0.60
N VAL A 386 -9.11 -13.28 1.20
CA VAL A 386 -8.59 -12.32 2.19
C VAL A 386 -8.27 -10.98 1.53
N THR A 387 -7.61 -10.96 0.38
CA THR A 387 -7.28 -9.71 -0.35
C THR A 387 -8.53 -8.99 -0.86
N SER A 388 -9.63 -9.69 -1.16
CA SER A 388 -10.90 -9.05 -1.52
C SER A 388 -11.42 -8.09 -0.43
N LYS A 389 -11.02 -8.32 0.83
CA LYS A 389 -11.36 -7.46 1.98
C LYS A 389 -10.66 -6.10 1.97
N TRP A 390 -9.68 -5.87 1.10
CA TRP A 390 -9.11 -4.53 0.92
C TRP A 390 -10.17 -3.47 0.60
N GLY A 391 -11.30 -3.86 0.00
CA GLY A 391 -12.47 -2.99 -0.18
C GLY A 391 -12.93 -2.27 1.09
N GLU A 392 -12.93 -3.00 2.21
CA GLU A 392 -13.36 -2.54 3.53
C GLU A 392 -12.21 -1.92 4.34
N TYR A 393 -10.96 -2.32 4.06
CA TYR A 393 -9.81 -2.03 4.93
C TYR A 393 -8.64 -1.28 4.24
N PHE A 394 -8.85 -0.69 3.06
CA PHE A 394 -7.80 0.02 2.31
C PHE A 394 -7.06 1.08 3.14
N ASN A 395 -7.76 1.76 4.06
CA ASN A 395 -7.20 2.78 4.95
C ASN A 395 -6.07 2.24 5.87
N LYS A 396 -5.99 0.92 6.05
CA LYS A 396 -5.01 0.28 6.92
C LYS A 396 -3.66 -0.01 6.23
N LEU A 397 -3.57 0.11 4.89
CA LEU A 397 -2.40 -0.32 4.11
C LEU A 397 -1.07 0.26 4.62
N TYR A 398 -1.04 1.57 4.91
CA TYR A 398 0.20 2.22 5.34
C TYR A 398 0.45 2.14 6.85
N GLY A 399 -0.44 1.52 7.62
CA GLY A 399 -0.28 1.33 9.06
C GLY A 399 -0.12 2.65 9.84
N LEU A 400 -0.89 3.67 9.45
CA LEU A 400 -0.80 5.04 9.98
C LEU A 400 -1.79 5.35 11.12
N GLU A 401 -2.59 4.36 11.54
CA GLU A 401 -3.62 4.51 12.58
C GLU A 401 -3.09 4.36 14.01
#